data_AF-E2CQ17-F1
#
_entry.id   AF-E2CQ17-F1
#
_cell.length_a   1.000
_cell.length_b   1.000
_cell.length_c   1.000
_cell.angle_alpha   90.00
_cell.angle_beta   90.00
_cell.angle_gamma   90.00
#
_symmetry.space_group_name_H-M   'P 1'
#
loop_
_entity.id
_entity.type
_entity.pdbx_description
1 polymer ?
#
loop_
_entity_poly.entity_id
_entity_poly.type
_entity_poly.pdbx_seq_one_letter_code
_entity_poly.pdbx_strand_id
1 'polypeptide(L)'
;MITDRIRIAVAQLNPTVGDLTGNADKVRKARDEAAQLGADLVLCPELTLSGYPPEDLVLKPAFVQRCMDLVSELASETKGEGPGLLIGSPWAEDGQLYNAVALVDDGEIKSIRYKYDLPNYSVFDEKRVFAAGPLPGPMDFRGVRLGVPICEDIWNDEVCECLAETGAELLLVPNGSPYWHNRAEERLQVVVSRVVESDLPLIYCNQIGGQDELVFDGGSFGLQANRTLAFQMSQFTSDLAVTEWVKGEDEIWVCESGPKAALPDLDTANWQACVRGLRDYVTKNGFPGVVLGLSGGIDSAICAAMAVDALGADKVHAIMLPYRYTSEESIKDAAECAAALGIRYDTVPIEEPVLGFTNVLSDLFAGTKSDTTEENLQSRARGVILMAVSNKFGHMVVTTGNKSEMSVGYATLYGDMNGGYNPIKDLYKTQVYHLADWRNHNRPDGMLGPEGEVIPTNIITKVPTAELRENQTDQDSLPPYDVLDDILNCLVEEEMSVNEIEARGHDKALIHKVEHLLYIAEYKRRQAPPGVKITSRNFGKDRRYPITNRFRDRS
;
A
#
# COMPACT_ATOMS: atom_id res chain seq x y z
N MET A 1 -36.08 -21.22 13.75
CA MET A 1 -35.51 -22.46 14.32
C MET A 1 -34.13 -22.09 14.79
N ILE A 2 -33.74 -22.47 16.01
CA ILE A 2 -32.39 -22.20 16.55
C ILE A 2 -31.41 -22.85 15.56
N THR A 3 -30.55 -22.04 14.94
CA THR A 3 -29.66 -22.52 13.88
C THR A 3 -28.34 -22.89 14.50
N ASP A 4 -28.12 -24.19 14.75
CA ASP A 4 -26.85 -24.73 15.27
C ASP A 4 -25.75 -24.79 14.20
N ARG A 5 -25.98 -24.17 13.04
CA ARG A 5 -25.08 -24.12 11.89
C ARG A 5 -25.26 -22.78 11.16
N ILE A 6 -24.16 -22.15 10.78
CA ILE A 6 -24.13 -20.94 9.96
C ILE A 6 -22.97 -20.99 8.97
N ARG A 7 -23.22 -20.61 7.73
CA ARG A 7 -22.19 -20.48 6.69
C ARG A 7 -21.91 -19.02 6.42
N ILE A 8 -20.67 -18.62 6.62
CA ILE A 8 -20.24 -17.22 6.50
C ILE A 8 -19.28 -17.11 5.32
N ALA A 9 -19.68 -16.34 4.31
CA ALA A 9 -18.84 -15.94 3.19
C ALA A 9 -17.99 -14.74 3.59
N VAL A 10 -16.68 -14.92 3.65
CA VAL A 10 -15.71 -13.85 3.90
C VAL A 10 -15.31 -13.24 2.55
N ALA A 11 -15.72 -12.00 2.31
CA ALA A 11 -15.53 -11.34 1.02
C ALA A 11 -14.29 -10.43 1.06
N GLN A 12 -13.16 -10.91 0.54
CA GLN A 12 -11.93 -10.13 0.45
C GLN A 12 -11.95 -9.23 -0.79
N LEU A 13 -12.62 -8.08 -0.67
CA LEU A 13 -12.93 -7.19 -1.79
C LEU A 13 -11.89 -6.08 -2.03
N ASN A 14 -11.78 -5.65 -3.29
CA ASN A 14 -11.00 -4.48 -3.73
C ASN A 14 -11.89 -3.28 -4.08
N PRO A 15 -12.43 -2.54 -3.09
CA PRO A 15 -13.19 -1.34 -3.35
C PRO A 15 -12.28 -0.21 -3.88
N THR A 16 -12.91 0.74 -4.57
CA THR A 16 -12.26 1.95 -5.09
C THR A 16 -12.85 3.14 -4.34
N VAL A 17 -12.02 3.97 -3.71
CA VAL A 17 -12.51 5.14 -2.98
C VAL A 17 -13.34 6.02 -3.91
N GLY A 18 -14.58 6.34 -3.51
CA GLY A 18 -15.47 7.20 -4.26
C GLY A 18 -16.34 6.53 -5.32
N ASP A 19 -16.01 5.32 -5.77
CA ASP A 19 -16.79 4.57 -6.77
C ASP A 19 -17.94 3.80 -6.12
N LEU A 20 -18.93 4.55 -5.61
CA LEU A 20 -20.00 4.00 -4.80
C LEU A 20 -20.81 2.92 -5.52
N THR A 21 -21.14 3.14 -6.80
CA THR A 21 -21.88 2.17 -7.62
C THR A 21 -21.03 0.93 -7.89
N GLY A 22 -19.76 1.10 -8.33
CA GLY A 22 -18.89 -0.04 -8.59
C GLY A 22 -18.57 -0.85 -7.34
N ASN A 23 -18.50 -0.22 -6.17
CA ASN A 23 -18.34 -0.92 -4.90
C ASN A 23 -19.60 -1.67 -4.48
N ALA A 24 -20.78 -1.07 -4.65
CA ALA A 24 -22.05 -1.78 -4.42
C ALA A 24 -22.18 -2.99 -5.37
N ASP A 25 -21.77 -2.87 -6.63
CA ASP A 25 -21.80 -3.98 -7.59
C ASP A 25 -20.82 -5.11 -7.21
N LYS A 26 -19.67 -4.79 -6.59
CA LYS A 26 -18.78 -5.81 -6.00
C LYS A 26 -19.47 -6.55 -4.86
N VAL A 27 -20.21 -5.84 -3.99
CA VAL A 27 -20.99 -6.46 -2.90
C VAL A 27 -22.10 -7.33 -3.46
N ARG A 28 -22.84 -6.88 -4.49
CA ARG A 28 -23.87 -7.69 -5.18
C ARG A 28 -23.28 -8.96 -5.76
N LYS A 29 -22.17 -8.85 -6.49
CA LYS A 29 -21.48 -10.01 -7.06
C LYS A 29 -21.04 -11.00 -5.98
N ALA A 30 -20.46 -10.49 -4.89
CA ALA A 30 -20.06 -11.32 -3.75
C ALA A 30 -21.26 -12.03 -3.11
N ARG A 31 -22.40 -11.33 -2.98
CA ARG A 31 -23.66 -11.92 -2.48
C ARG A 31 -24.18 -13.02 -3.39
N ASP A 32 -24.19 -12.80 -4.70
CA ASP A 32 -24.68 -13.77 -5.68
C ASP A 32 -23.80 -15.03 -5.68
N GLU A 33 -22.48 -14.85 -5.62
CA GLU A 33 -21.52 -15.97 -5.51
C GLU A 33 -21.68 -16.72 -4.19
N ALA A 34 -21.81 -16.00 -3.07
CA ALA A 34 -22.06 -16.59 -1.76
C ALA A 34 -23.38 -17.39 -1.71
N ALA A 35 -24.44 -16.89 -2.36
CA ALA A 35 -25.71 -17.58 -2.47
C ALA A 35 -25.58 -18.91 -3.25
N GLN A 36 -24.82 -18.92 -4.35
CA GLN A 36 -24.54 -20.13 -5.13
C GLN A 36 -23.74 -21.17 -4.32
N LEU A 37 -22.88 -20.71 -3.42
CA LEU A 37 -22.12 -21.55 -2.50
C LEU A 37 -22.90 -21.91 -1.22
N GLY A 38 -24.16 -21.46 -1.11
CA GLY A 38 -25.05 -21.78 0.01
C GLY A 38 -24.64 -21.12 1.32
N ALA A 39 -24.06 -19.93 1.28
CA ALA A 39 -23.78 -19.12 2.46
C ALA A 39 -25.07 -18.49 3.03
N ASP A 40 -25.07 -18.24 4.35
CA ASP A 40 -26.15 -17.56 5.07
C ASP A 40 -25.85 -16.07 5.27
N LEU A 41 -24.58 -15.69 5.38
CA LEU A 41 -24.13 -14.33 5.64
C LEU A 41 -22.89 -14.00 4.82
N VAL A 42 -22.81 -12.79 4.27
CA VAL A 42 -21.57 -12.26 3.70
C VAL A 42 -20.97 -11.21 4.62
N LEU A 43 -19.70 -11.36 4.98
CA LEU A 43 -18.91 -10.40 5.73
C LEU A 43 -18.02 -9.58 4.77
N CYS A 44 -18.34 -8.31 4.59
CA CYS A 44 -17.54 -7.38 3.79
C CYS A 44 -16.52 -6.61 4.65
N PRO A 45 -15.42 -6.08 4.06
CA PRO A 45 -14.44 -5.28 4.78
C PRO A 45 -14.97 -3.94 5.31
N GLU A 46 -14.14 -3.27 6.11
CA GLU A 46 -14.40 -1.93 6.64
C GLU A 46 -14.63 -0.92 5.50
N LEU A 47 -15.65 -0.07 5.66
CA LEU A 47 -15.98 1.01 4.72
C LEU A 47 -16.03 0.60 3.23
N THR A 48 -16.40 -0.66 2.95
CA THR A 48 -16.45 -1.24 1.59
C THR A 48 -17.18 -0.35 0.58
N LEU A 49 -18.35 0.21 0.93
CA LEU A 49 -19.13 1.00 -0.02
C LEU A 49 -18.43 2.29 -0.44
N SER A 50 -17.82 3.01 0.51
CA SER A 50 -17.08 4.24 0.21
C SER A 50 -15.69 3.96 -0.37
N GLY A 51 -15.14 2.76 -0.12
CA GLY A 51 -13.72 2.48 -0.16
C GLY A 51 -12.99 3.08 1.05
N TYR A 52 -11.76 2.63 1.26
CA TYR A 52 -10.94 3.02 2.42
C TYR A 52 -9.48 3.35 2.04
N PRO A 53 -8.86 4.39 2.64
CA PRO A 53 -9.49 5.43 3.46
C PRO A 53 -10.16 6.51 2.59
N PRO A 54 -11.36 7.00 2.93
CA PRO A 54 -12.04 8.03 2.14
C PRO A 54 -11.59 9.47 2.44
N GLU A 55 -10.78 9.69 3.49
CA GLU A 55 -10.31 11.01 3.92
C GLU A 55 -11.45 12.05 4.08
N ASP A 56 -11.21 13.32 3.73
CA ASP A 56 -12.21 14.38 3.82
C ASP A 56 -13.43 14.18 2.89
N LEU A 57 -13.46 13.16 2.02
CA LEU A 57 -14.60 12.88 1.15
C LEU A 57 -15.88 12.59 1.95
N VAL A 58 -15.75 11.95 3.11
CA VAL A 58 -16.89 11.67 4.00
C VAL A 58 -17.47 12.93 4.65
N LEU A 59 -16.76 14.06 4.61
CA LEU A 59 -17.31 15.35 5.04
C LEU A 59 -18.29 15.95 4.02
N LYS A 60 -18.44 15.36 2.83
CA LYS A 60 -19.44 15.77 1.85
C LYS A 60 -20.77 15.08 2.15
N PRO A 61 -21.84 15.80 2.58
CA PRO A 61 -23.09 15.15 2.99
C PRO A 61 -23.74 14.31 1.89
N ALA A 62 -23.65 14.75 0.62
CA ALA A 62 -24.17 14.00 -0.51
C ALA A 62 -23.45 12.65 -0.73
N PHE A 63 -22.16 12.56 -0.40
CA PHE A 63 -21.39 11.33 -0.49
C PHE A 63 -21.86 10.32 0.56
N VAL A 64 -22.00 10.76 1.82
CA VAL A 64 -22.48 9.91 2.92
C VAL A 64 -23.93 9.49 2.70
N GLN A 65 -24.80 10.42 2.31
CA GLN A 65 -26.19 10.10 2.00
C GLN A 65 -26.30 9.04 0.91
N ARG A 66 -25.50 9.15 -0.16
CA ARG A 66 -25.49 8.14 -1.21
C ARG A 66 -25.02 6.77 -0.71
N CYS A 67 -24.07 6.72 0.21
CA CYS A 67 -23.65 5.46 0.85
C CYS A 67 -24.81 4.84 1.66
N MET A 68 -25.53 5.64 2.45
CA MET A 68 -26.70 5.18 3.23
C MET A 68 -27.85 4.70 2.32
N ASP A 69 -28.09 5.40 1.21
CA ASP A 69 -29.06 4.99 0.20
C ASP A 69 -28.68 3.64 -0.42
N LEU A 70 -27.40 3.42 -0.72
CA LEU A 70 -26.89 2.14 -1.24
C LEU A 70 -27.04 1.00 -0.23
N VAL A 71 -26.81 1.24 1.06
CA VAL A 71 -27.09 0.24 2.11
C VAL A 71 -28.57 -0.12 2.09
N SER A 72 -29.46 0.86 1.94
CA SER A 72 -30.92 0.64 1.88
C SER A 72 -31.34 -0.13 0.62
N GLU A 73 -30.73 0.17 -0.53
CA GLU A 73 -30.92 -0.58 -1.78
C GLU A 73 -30.49 -2.04 -1.60
N LEU A 74 -29.27 -2.27 -1.12
CA LEU A 74 -28.73 -3.62 -0.87
C LEU A 74 -29.56 -4.38 0.16
N ALA A 75 -30.07 -3.69 1.20
CA ALA A 75 -31.01 -4.29 2.15
C ALA A 75 -32.25 -4.80 1.43
N SER A 76 -32.87 -4.00 0.56
CA SER A 76 -34.07 -4.40 -0.19
C SER A 76 -33.82 -5.62 -1.10
N GLU A 77 -32.59 -5.75 -1.62
CA GLU A 77 -32.14 -6.89 -2.44
C GLU A 77 -31.95 -8.19 -1.64
N THR A 78 -31.87 -8.11 -0.30
CA THR A 78 -31.82 -9.30 0.58
C THR A 78 -33.19 -9.97 0.80
N LYS A 79 -34.27 -9.43 0.25
CA LYS A 79 -35.60 -10.00 0.41
C LYS A 79 -35.72 -11.36 -0.28
N GLY A 80 -36.19 -12.37 0.46
CA GLY A 80 -36.38 -13.74 -0.05
C GLY A 80 -35.25 -14.68 0.36
N GLU A 81 -34.97 -15.69 -0.47
CA GLU A 81 -33.91 -16.66 -0.20
C GLU A 81 -32.54 -16.08 -0.53
N GLY A 82 -31.55 -16.43 0.28
CA GLY A 82 -30.14 -16.04 0.09
C GLY A 82 -29.50 -15.48 1.37
N PRO A 83 -28.22 -15.09 1.25
CA PRO A 83 -27.47 -14.59 2.38
C PRO A 83 -27.85 -13.15 2.72
N GLY A 84 -27.82 -12.85 4.03
CA GLY A 84 -27.74 -11.48 4.54
C GLY A 84 -26.33 -10.89 4.34
N LEU A 85 -26.15 -9.62 4.67
CA LEU A 85 -24.87 -8.92 4.50
C LEU A 85 -24.48 -8.14 5.76
N LEU A 86 -23.19 -8.17 6.10
CA LEU A 86 -22.53 -7.18 6.97
C LEU A 86 -21.71 -6.24 6.08
N ILE A 87 -22.14 -4.99 5.97
CA ILE A 87 -21.61 -4.03 5.00
C ILE A 87 -20.98 -2.84 5.72
N GLY A 88 -19.67 -2.62 5.51
CA GLY A 88 -18.98 -1.40 5.94
C GLY A 88 -19.37 -0.17 5.11
N SER A 89 -19.78 0.92 5.77
CA SER A 89 -20.20 2.18 5.14
C SER A 89 -20.04 3.36 6.11
N PRO A 90 -19.74 4.59 5.63
CA PRO A 90 -19.93 5.77 6.47
C PRO A 90 -21.44 5.93 6.77
N TRP A 91 -21.76 6.35 7.98
CA TRP A 91 -23.15 6.49 8.44
C TRP A 91 -23.36 7.79 9.20
N ALA A 92 -24.34 8.60 8.77
CA ALA A 92 -24.71 9.82 9.47
C ALA A 92 -25.99 9.61 10.28
N GLU A 93 -25.93 9.89 11.58
CA GLU A 93 -27.07 9.81 12.49
C GLU A 93 -26.94 10.86 13.59
N ASP A 94 -28.06 11.50 13.96
CA ASP A 94 -28.13 12.53 15.02
C ASP A 94 -27.08 13.65 14.91
N GLY A 95 -26.75 14.05 13.68
CA GLY A 95 -25.77 15.10 13.41
C GLY A 95 -24.31 14.69 13.57
N GLN A 96 -24.05 13.41 13.84
CA GLN A 96 -22.72 12.81 13.88
C GLN A 96 -22.48 11.93 12.65
N LEU A 97 -21.21 11.68 12.36
CA LEU A 97 -20.76 10.83 11.26
C LEU A 97 -19.91 9.71 11.84
N TYR A 98 -20.20 8.47 11.47
CA TYR A 98 -19.56 7.27 12.01
C TYR A 98 -18.94 6.42 10.91
N ASN A 99 -17.86 5.73 11.25
CA ASN A 99 -17.41 4.55 10.54
C ASN A 99 -18.28 3.37 11.03
N ALA A 100 -19.06 2.78 10.15
CA ALA A 100 -20.13 1.88 10.54
C ALA A 100 -20.18 0.58 9.75
N VAL A 101 -20.83 -0.42 10.34
CA VAL A 101 -21.22 -1.68 9.70
C VAL A 101 -22.72 -1.85 9.86
N ALA A 102 -23.42 -2.04 8.76
CA ALA A 102 -24.85 -2.36 8.75
C ALA A 102 -25.05 -3.87 8.55
N LEU A 103 -25.87 -4.47 9.41
CA LEU A 103 -26.42 -5.80 9.19
C LEU A 103 -27.73 -5.66 8.42
N VAL A 104 -27.80 -6.24 7.23
CA VAL A 104 -28.98 -6.22 6.38
C VAL A 104 -29.42 -7.65 6.06
N ASP A 105 -30.72 -7.92 6.22
CA ASP A 105 -31.33 -9.22 5.96
C ASP A 105 -32.83 -9.05 5.71
N ASP A 106 -33.45 -9.98 4.98
CA ASP A 106 -34.89 -10.04 4.71
C ASP A 106 -35.51 -8.70 4.26
N GLY A 107 -34.80 -7.95 3.41
CA GLY A 107 -35.30 -6.69 2.86
C GLY A 107 -35.08 -5.45 3.74
N GLU A 108 -34.43 -5.59 4.91
CA GLU A 108 -34.36 -4.55 5.94
C GLU A 108 -32.94 -4.36 6.50
N ILE A 109 -32.66 -3.14 6.98
CA ILE A 109 -31.49 -2.88 7.83
C ILE A 109 -31.87 -3.31 9.25
N LYS A 110 -31.33 -4.45 9.71
CA LYS A 110 -31.67 -5.04 11.02
C LYS A 110 -30.98 -4.32 12.16
N SER A 111 -29.73 -3.91 11.97
CA SER A 111 -28.98 -3.14 12.96
C SER A 111 -27.79 -2.43 12.33
N ILE A 112 -27.26 -1.43 13.03
CA ILE A 112 -26.07 -0.68 12.64
C ILE A 112 -25.13 -0.62 13.84
N ARG A 113 -23.83 -0.79 13.57
CA ARG A 113 -22.75 -0.68 14.54
C ARG A 113 -21.81 0.43 14.14
N TYR A 114 -21.39 1.20 15.12
CA TYR A 114 -20.40 2.26 14.97
C TYR A 114 -19.09 1.82 15.58
N LYS A 115 -17.98 2.11 14.90
CA LYS A 115 -16.62 1.88 15.38
C LYS A 115 -16.40 2.69 16.66
N TYR A 116 -15.88 2.03 17.70
CA TYR A 116 -15.67 2.65 19.00
C TYR A 116 -14.29 3.32 19.06
N ASP A 117 -13.25 2.56 18.76
CA ASP A 117 -11.87 3.01 18.75
C ASP A 117 -11.51 3.57 17.38
N LEU A 118 -11.23 4.88 17.34
CA LEU A 118 -10.85 5.57 16.11
C LEU A 118 -9.33 5.78 16.06
N PRO A 119 -8.60 5.15 15.13
CA PRO A 119 -7.15 5.33 15.01
C PRO A 119 -6.84 6.76 14.57
N ASN A 120 -5.89 7.39 15.27
CA ASN A 120 -5.44 8.76 14.99
C ASN A 120 -3.91 8.88 15.14
N TYR A 121 -3.20 7.87 14.66
CA TYR A 121 -1.76 7.73 14.64
C TYR A 121 -1.32 7.16 13.28
N SER A 122 -0.03 7.28 12.96
CA SER A 122 0.52 6.76 11.69
C SER A 122 -0.23 7.35 10.48
N VAL A 123 -0.80 6.49 9.63
CA VAL A 123 -1.49 6.85 8.38
C VAL A 123 -2.96 7.24 8.59
N PHE A 124 -3.48 7.09 9.82
CA PHE A 124 -4.89 7.30 10.14
C PHE A 124 -5.14 8.61 10.88
N ASP A 125 -6.20 9.32 10.48
CA ASP A 125 -6.71 10.52 11.14
C ASP A 125 -8.24 10.38 11.36
N GLU A 126 -8.75 9.22 11.79
CA GLU A 126 -10.20 8.97 11.84
C GLU A 126 -10.94 9.89 12.82
N LYS A 127 -10.31 10.28 13.94
CA LYS A 127 -10.91 11.24 14.90
C LYS A 127 -11.13 12.64 14.29
N ARG A 128 -10.53 12.94 13.13
CA ARG A 128 -10.79 14.18 12.37
C ARG A 128 -12.18 14.17 11.72
N VAL A 129 -12.62 13.01 11.24
CA VAL A 129 -13.77 12.90 10.32
C VAL A 129 -14.92 12.06 10.88
N PHE A 130 -14.67 11.19 11.86
CA PHE A 130 -15.67 10.35 12.50
C PHE A 130 -15.79 10.64 14.00
N ALA A 131 -17.00 10.47 14.52
CA ALA A 131 -17.28 10.35 15.94
C ALA A 131 -17.16 8.88 16.38
N ALA A 132 -16.76 8.66 17.63
CA ALA A 132 -16.72 7.33 18.23
C ALA A 132 -18.15 6.84 18.54
N GLY A 133 -18.43 5.57 18.26
CA GLY A 133 -19.64 4.89 18.69
C GLY A 133 -19.68 4.64 20.20
N PRO A 134 -20.83 4.23 20.77
CA PRO A 134 -20.89 3.65 22.11
C PRO A 134 -20.32 2.24 22.12
N LEU A 135 -19.95 1.73 23.31
CA LEU A 135 -19.58 0.32 23.48
C LEU A 135 -20.69 -0.60 22.93
N PRO A 136 -20.33 -1.64 22.16
CA PRO A 136 -21.31 -2.40 21.41
C PRO A 136 -21.86 -3.63 22.13
N GLY A 137 -23.14 -3.94 21.87
CA GLY A 137 -23.70 -5.28 22.10
C GLY A 137 -23.74 -6.13 20.82
N PRO A 138 -24.08 -7.42 20.89
CA PRO A 138 -24.18 -8.26 19.70
C PRO A 138 -25.35 -7.86 18.79
N MET A 139 -25.19 -8.08 17.49
CA MET A 139 -26.25 -8.01 16.48
C MET A 139 -26.94 -9.37 16.37
N ASP A 140 -28.29 -9.40 16.35
CA ASP A 140 -29.02 -10.64 16.08
C ASP A 140 -29.10 -10.90 14.58
N PHE A 141 -28.57 -12.04 14.14
CA PHE A 141 -28.73 -12.53 12.79
C PHE A 141 -29.38 -13.92 12.81
N ARG A 142 -30.68 -13.96 12.52
CA ARG A 142 -31.49 -15.20 12.47
C ARG A 142 -31.37 -16.05 13.74
N GLY A 143 -31.21 -15.41 14.90
CA GLY A 143 -31.05 -16.04 16.21
C GLY A 143 -29.61 -16.33 16.64
N VAL A 144 -28.60 -16.00 15.81
CA VAL A 144 -27.17 -16.03 16.20
C VAL A 144 -26.73 -14.63 16.62
N ARG A 145 -26.11 -14.51 17.80
CA ARG A 145 -25.68 -13.22 18.36
C ARG A 145 -24.25 -12.90 17.92
N LEU A 146 -24.11 -12.11 16.86
CA LEU A 146 -22.83 -11.75 16.26
C LEU A 146 -22.21 -10.55 16.97
N GLY A 147 -21.00 -10.70 17.51
CA GLY A 147 -20.18 -9.57 17.92
C GLY A 147 -19.45 -8.99 16.70
N VAL A 148 -19.52 -7.67 16.51
CA VAL A 148 -18.95 -7.02 15.31
C VAL A 148 -18.07 -5.84 15.73
N PRO A 149 -16.85 -6.07 16.24
CA PRO A 149 -15.85 -5.01 16.38
C PRO A 149 -15.35 -4.59 14.99
N ILE A 150 -15.02 -3.31 14.79
CA ILE A 150 -14.53 -2.80 13.50
C ILE A 150 -13.05 -2.44 13.63
N CYS A 151 -12.19 -3.21 12.95
CA CYS A 151 -10.76 -2.92 12.79
C CYS A 151 -10.03 -2.53 14.09
N GLU A 152 -9.78 -1.24 14.32
CA GLU A 152 -9.09 -0.74 15.53
C GLU A 152 -9.74 -1.20 16.84
N ASP A 153 -11.05 -1.48 16.85
CA ASP A 153 -11.78 -2.00 18.01
C ASP A 153 -11.18 -3.28 18.62
N ILE A 154 -10.42 -4.07 17.86
CA ILE A 154 -9.77 -5.29 18.38
C ILE A 154 -8.37 -5.05 18.96
N TRP A 155 -7.79 -3.86 18.80
CA TRP A 155 -6.44 -3.56 19.28
C TRP A 155 -6.41 -3.32 20.80
N ASN A 156 -7.55 -2.94 21.37
CA ASN A 156 -7.79 -2.90 22.82
C ASN A 156 -8.77 -4.00 23.25
N ASP A 157 -8.87 -4.24 24.55
CA ASP A 157 -9.68 -5.29 25.17
C ASP A 157 -11.17 -4.90 25.29
N GLU A 158 -11.46 -3.63 25.61
CA GLU A 158 -12.78 -3.12 26.00
C GLU A 158 -13.95 -3.57 25.10
N VAL A 159 -13.80 -3.48 23.77
CA VAL A 159 -14.88 -3.79 22.83
C VAL A 159 -15.18 -5.29 22.79
N CYS A 160 -14.14 -6.12 22.72
CA CYS A 160 -14.30 -7.57 22.65
C CYS A 160 -14.82 -8.14 23.98
N GLU A 161 -14.35 -7.61 25.11
CA GLU A 161 -14.86 -7.93 26.44
C GLU A 161 -16.35 -7.60 26.54
N CYS A 162 -16.75 -6.37 26.17
CA CYS A 162 -18.15 -5.95 26.22
C CYS A 162 -19.05 -6.83 25.34
N LEU A 163 -18.62 -7.19 24.13
CA LEU A 163 -19.37 -8.09 23.24
C LEU A 163 -19.54 -9.47 23.86
N ALA A 164 -18.48 -10.05 24.44
CA ALA A 164 -18.53 -11.35 25.08
C ALA A 164 -19.47 -11.33 26.30
N GLU A 165 -19.33 -10.34 27.19
CA GLU A 165 -20.17 -10.22 28.40
C GLU A 165 -21.64 -9.94 28.11
N THR A 166 -21.94 -9.27 26.99
CA THR A 166 -23.32 -9.03 26.54
C THR A 166 -23.89 -10.18 25.70
N GLY A 167 -23.11 -11.25 25.54
CA GLY A 167 -23.50 -12.56 25.02
C GLY A 167 -23.41 -12.69 23.51
N ALA A 168 -22.36 -12.13 22.89
CA ALA A 168 -21.93 -12.52 21.57
C ALA A 168 -21.46 -13.99 21.55
N GLU A 169 -21.63 -14.64 20.39
CA GLU A 169 -21.30 -16.06 20.19
C GLU A 169 -20.14 -16.26 19.20
N LEU A 170 -19.97 -15.33 18.25
CA LEU A 170 -18.83 -15.24 17.33
C LEU A 170 -18.44 -13.78 17.15
N LEU A 171 -17.16 -13.50 16.93
CA LEU A 171 -16.66 -12.18 16.59
C LEU A 171 -16.37 -12.08 15.08
N LEU A 172 -16.97 -11.12 14.39
CA LEU A 172 -16.79 -10.85 12.97
C LEU A 172 -16.21 -9.46 12.79
N VAL A 173 -14.95 -9.39 12.35
CA VAL A 173 -14.16 -8.16 12.33
C VAL A 173 -13.93 -7.73 10.88
N PRO A 174 -14.66 -6.73 10.37
CA PRO A 174 -14.32 -6.06 9.12
C PRO A 174 -13.15 -5.09 9.32
N ASN A 175 -12.18 -5.14 8.41
CA ASN A 175 -10.92 -4.41 8.50
C ASN A 175 -10.56 -3.71 7.18
N GLY A 176 -10.00 -2.51 7.30
CA GLY A 176 -9.16 -1.85 6.31
C GLY A 176 -7.74 -1.73 6.86
N SER A 177 -7.06 -2.86 7.07
CA SER A 177 -5.71 -2.89 7.63
C SER A 177 -4.66 -2.87 6.51
N PRO A 178 -3.87 -1.80 6.35
CA PRO A 178 -2.87 -1.70 5.29
C PRO A 178 -1.66 -2.60 5.61
N TYR A 179 -0.92 -2.92 4.57
CA TYR A 179 0.28 -3.73 4.57
C TYR A 179 1.51 -2.94 5.04
N TRP A 180 2.38 -3.63 5.76
CA TRP A 180 3.81 -3.40 5.82
C TRP A 180 4.50 -4.70 6.25
N HIS A 181 5.84 -4.73 6.17
CA HIS A 181 6.65 -5.87 6.64
C HIS A 181 6.20 -6.35 8.03
N ASN A 182 5.95 -7.65 8.19
CA ASN A 182 5.52 -8.30 9.44
C ASN A 182 4.12 -7.94 9.98
N ARG A 183 3.30 -7.20 9.22
CA ARG A 183 1.95 -6.82 9.67
C ARG A 183 1.01 -8.02 9.83
N ALA A 184 1.27 -9.12 9.13
CA ALA A 184 0.50 -10.35 9.27
C ALA A 184 0.67 -11.00 10.66
N GLU A 185 1.91 -11.08 11.18
CA GLU A 185 2.16 -11.58 12.53
C GLU A 185 1.52 -10.70 13.60
N GLU A 186 1.62 -9.37 13.46
CA GLU A 186 1.00 -8.42 14.39
C GLU A 186 -0.53 -8.63 14.47
N ARG A 187 -1.21 -8.75 13.31
CA ARG A 187 -2.65 -9.00 13.26
C ARG A 187 -3.01 -10.33 13.94
N LEU A 188 -2.23 -11.39 13.70
CA LEU A 188 -2.45 -12.68 14.33
C LEU A 188 -2.29 -12.58 15.86
N GLN A 189 -1.28 -11.87 16.36
CA GLN A 189 -1.07 -11.67 17.79
C GLN A 189 -2.25 -10.92 18.44
N VAL A 190 -2.75 -9.85 17.81
CA VAL A 190 -3.92 -9.11 18.29
C VAL A 190 -5.14 -10.03 18.35
N VAL A 191 -5.42 -10.77 17.27
CA VAL A 191 -6.56 -11.70 17.22
C VAL A 191 -6.43 -12.82 18.25
N VAL A 192 -5.23 -13.39 18.46
CA VAL A 192 -4.99 -14.38 19.53
C VAL A 192 -5.33 -13.79 20.89
N SER A 193 -4.89 -12.57 21.21
CA SER A 193 -5.20 -11.91 22.49
C SER A 193 -6.72 -11.76 22.69
N ARG A 194 -7.46 -11.32 21.67
CA ARG A 194 -8.91 -11.16 21.75
C ARG A 194 -9.66 -12.49 21.89
N VAL A 195 -9.22 -13.54 21.21
CA VAL A 195 -9.77 -14.90 21.39
C VAL A 195 -9.43 -15.45 22.78
N VAL A 196 -8.25 -15.12 23.32
CA VAL A 196 -7.87 -15.51 24.68
C VAL A 196 -8.77 -14.88 25.72
N GLU A 197 -9.09 -13.60 25.57
CA GLU A 197 -9.89 -12.82 26.51
C GLU A 197 -11.39 -13.12 26.43
N SER A 198 -11.92 -13.31 25.21
CA SER A 198 -13.36 -13.51 25.00
C SER A 198 -13.80 -14.98 25.06
N ASP A 199 -12.87 -15.93 24.89
CA ASP A 199 -13.16 -17.35 24.61
C ASP A 199 -14.08 -17.57 23.39
N LEU A 200 -14.24 -16.56 22.52
CA LEU A 200 -15.05 -16.64 21.30
C LEU A 200 -14.18 -16.89 20.07
N PRO A 201 -14.67 -17.64 19.07
CA PRO A 201 -14.03 -17.67 17.76
C PRO A 201 -14.13 -16.30 17.08
N LEU A 202 -13.13 -15.97 16.26
CA LEU A 202 -13.00 -14.67 15.61
C LEU A 202 -12.69 -14.82 14.12
N ILE A 203 -13.43 -14.10 13.28
CA ILE A 203 -13.24 -14.00 11.82
C ILE A 203 -12.71 -12.61 11.48
N TYR A 204 -11.53 -12.53 10.90
CA TYR A 204 -10.87 -11.32 10.45
C TYR A 204 -11.01 -11.18 8.94
N CYS A 205 -11.87 -10.26 8.48
CA CYS A 205 -12.08 -9.95 7.06
C CYS A 205 -11.37 -8.65 6.71
N ASN A 206 -10.36 -8.71 5.84
CA ASN A 206 -9.58 -7.54 5.45
C ASN A 206 -9.83 -7.14 3.99
N GLN A 207 -9.77 -5.84 3.74
CA GLN A 207 -9.75 -5.30 2.38
C GLN A 207 -8.48 -5.75 1.65
N ILE A 208 -8.53 -5.70 0.31
CA ILE A 208 -7.35 -5.83 -0.54
C ILE A 208 -7.30 -4.68 -1.57
N GLY A 209 -6.10 -4.26 -2.00
CA GLY A 209 -5.94 -3.30 -3.10
C GLY A 209 -5.01 -2.14 -2.79
N GLY A 210 -4.56 -1.44 -3.83
CA GLY A 210 -3.87 -0.15 -3.68
C GLY A 210 -4.87 1.00 -3.53
N GLN A 211 -4.59 1.91 -2.62
CA GLN A 211 -5.24 3.22 -2.49
C GLN A 211 -4.17 4.26 -2.16
N ASP A 212 -3.86 5.11 -3.14
CA ASP A 212 -2.78 6.09 -3.08
C ASP A 212 -1.46 5.45 -2.59
N GLU A 213 -0.95 5.82 -1.42
CA GLU A 213 0.30 5.25 -0.88
C GLU A 213 0.11 3.89 -0.18
N LEU A 214 -1.13 3.55 0.21
CA LEU A 214 -1.42 2.34 0.97
C LEU A 214 -1.70 1.18 0.04
N VAL A 215 -1.30 -0.01 0.48
CA VAL A 215 -1.73 -1.28 -0.09
C VAL A 215 -2.38 -2.09 1.01
N PHE A 216 -3.53 -2.67 0.72
CA PHE A 216 -4.20 -3.65 1.55
C PHE A 216 -3.91 -5.03 0.96
N ASP A 217 -3.41 -5.93 1.79
CA ASP A 217 -2.91 -7.25 1.41
C ASP A 217 -3.99 -8.33 1.50
N GLY A 218 -5.16 -8.05 2.07
CA GLY A 218 -6.15 -9.08 2.35
C GLY A 218 -5.64 -10.01 3.43
N GLY A 219 -5.46 -11.30 3.09
CA GLY A 219 -5.00 -12.32 4.04
C GLY A 219 -6.02 -12.62 5.13
N SER A 220 -7.32 -12.49 4.83
CA SER A 220 -8.41 -12.74 5.78
C SER A 220 -8.31 -14.13 6.40
N PHE A 221 -8.57 -14.25 7.69
CA PHE A 221 -8.36 -15.48 8.45
C PHE A 221 -9.35 -15.61 9.60
N GLY A 222 -9.39 -16.76 10.26
CA GLY A 222 -10.16 -16.92 11.47
C GLY A 222 -9.50 -17.86 12.46
N LEU A 223 -9.76 -17.63 13.75
CA LEU A 223 -9.33 -18.51 14.84
C LEU A 223 -10.55 -19.15 15.51
N GLN A 224 -10.37 -20.40 15.92
CA GLN A 224 -11.29 -21.09 16.81
C GLN A 224 -11.16 -20.53 18.23
N ALA A 225 -12.18 -20.74 19.08
CA ALA A 225 -12.11 -20.40 20.51
C ALA A 225 -10.91 -21.04 21.26
N ASN A 226 -10.42 -22.19 20.78
CA ASN A 226 -9.22 -22.85 21.30
C ASN A 226 -7.90 -22.30 20.73
N ARG A 227 -7.93 -21.14 20.05
CA ARG A 227 -6.79 -20.41 19.47
C ARG A 227 -6.12 -21.12 18.27
N THR A 228 -6.68 -22.23 17.79
CA THR A 228 -6.18 -22.87 16.55
C THR A 228 -6.70 -22.13 15.31
N LEU A 229 -5.93 -22.15 14.23
CA LEU A 229 -6.31 -21.55 12.96
C LEU A 229 -7.51 -22.30 12.35
N ALA A 230 -8.63 -21.58 12.21
CA ALA A 230 -9.84 -22.10 11.57
C ALA A 230 -9.67 -22.12 10.04
N PHE A 231 -9.27 -20.98 9.46
CA PHE A 231 -9.02 -20.83 8.03
C PHE A 231 -8.05 -19.67 7.76
N GLN A 232 -7.45 -19.65 6.57
CA GLN A 232 -6.57 -18.61 6.03
C GLN A 232 -6.82 -18.45 4.52
N MET A 233 -7.17 -17.24 4.10
CA MET A 233 -7.26 -16.83 2.70
C MET A 233 -5.90 -16.29 2.21
N SER A 234 -5.67 -16.32 0.90
CA SER A 234 -4.44 -15.82 0.29
C SER A 234 -4.29 -14.31 0.44
N GLN A 235 -3.05 -13.82 0.60
CA GLN A 235 -2.74 -12.41 0.43
C GLN A 235 -2.71 -12.03 -1.05
N PHE A 236 -2.86 -10.73 -1.33
CA PHE A 236 -2.74 -10.10 -2.64
C PHE A 236 -3.68 -10.65 -3.75
N THR A 237 -4.68 -11.46 -3.39
CA THR A 237 -5.75 -11.96 -4.28
C THR A 237 -7.13 -11.50 -3.80
N SER A 238 -7.96 -10.94 -4.68
CA SER A 238 -9.37 -10.68 -4.32
C SER A 238 -10.17 -11.95 -4.51
N ASP A 239 -10.89 -12.37 -3.47
CA ASP A 239 -11.51 -13.69 -3.41
C ASP A 239 -12.68 -13.73 -2.41
N LEU A 240 -13.49 -14.78 -2.48
CA LEU A 240 -14.59 -15.05 -1.56
C LEU A 240 -14.49 -16.49 -1.05
N ALA A 241 -14.45 -16.67 0.27
CA ALA A 241 -14.39 -17.99 0.89
C ALA A 241 -15.60 -18.22 1.80
N VAL A 242 -16.32 -19.33 1.58
CA VAL A 242 -17.39 -19.76 2.50
C VAL A 242 -16.79 -20.64 3.59
N THR A 243 -17.01 -20.23 4.83
CA THR A 243 -16.62 -20.96 6.04
C THR A 243 -17.86 -21.52 6.72
N GLU A 244 -17.77 -22.75 7.21
CA GLU A 244 -18.90 -23.45 7.81
C GLU A 244 -18.70 -23.59 9.31
N TRP A 245 -19.61 -23.03 10.09
CA TRP A 245 -19.55 -22.99 11.55
C TRP A 245 -20.71 -23.79 12.14
N VAL A 246 -20.42 -24.57 13.16
CA VAL A 246 -21.39 -25.41 13.88
C VAL A 246 -21.28 -25.14 15.37
N LYS A 247 -22.42 -25.02 16.04
CA LYS A 247 -22.48 -24.83 17.47
C LYS A 247 -22.39 -26.18 18.19
N GLY A 248 -21.38 -26.32 19.05
CA GLY A 248 -21.17 -27.51 19.87
C GLY A 248 -22.16 -27.64 21.02
N GLU A 249 -22.14 -28.78 21.72
CA GLU A 249 -22.94 -29.02 22.94
C GLU A 249 -22.56 -28.08 24.10
N ASP A 250 -21.34 -27.53 24.06
CA ASP A 250 -20.82 -26.51 24.97
C ASP A 250 -21.25 -25.09 24.60
N GLU A 251 -22.13 -24.95 23.61
CA GLU A 251 -22.60 -23.69 23.03
C GLU A 251 -21.49 -22.87 22.33
N ILE A 252 -20.32 -23.47 22.06
CA ILE A 252 -19.19 -22.82 21.38
C ILE A 252 -19.25 -23.12 19.88
N TRP A 253 -19.04 -22.10 19.06
CA TRP A 253 -18.97 -22.25 17.62
C TRP A 253 -17.61 -22.77 17.15
N VAL A 254 -17.62 -23.74 16.25
CA VAL A 254 -16.43 -24.34 15.66
C VAL A 254 -16.53 -24.30 14.14
N CYS A 255 -15.48 -23.80 13.48
CA CYS A 255 -15.35 -23.87 12.03
C CYS A 255 -14.98 -25.30 11.60
N GLU A 256 -15.83 -25.95 10.82
CA GLU A 256 -15.59 -27.29 10.26
C GLU A 256 -14.82 -27.24 8.94
N SER A 257 -14.92 -26.14 8.19
CA SER A 257 -14.37 -26.02 6.83
C SER A 257 -14.02 -24.59 6.45
N GLY A 258 -12.87 -24.42 5.78
CA GLY A 258 -12.39 -23.17 5.21
C GLY A 258 -11.03 -23.36 4.51
N PRO A 259 -10.57 -22.37 3.70
CA PRO A 259 -9.29 -22.44 3.02
C PRO A 259 -8.12 -22.41 4.01
N LYS A 260 -6.97 -22.96 3.61
CA LYS A 260 -5.71 -22.93 4.39
C LYS A 260 -4.55 -22.52 3.49
N ALA A 261 -4.63 -21.30 2.96
CA ALA A 261 -3.59 -20.74 2.10
C ALA A 261 -2.28 -20.56 2.91
N ALA A 262 -1.14 -20.78 2.25
CA ALA A 262 0.14 -20.35 2.77
C ALA A 262 0.28 -18.84 2.55
N LEU A 263 0.76 -18.13 3.57
CA LEU A 263 1.13 -16.73 3.42
C LEU A 263 2.45 -16.65 2.63
N PRO A 264 2.62 -15.66 1.74
CA PRO A 264 3.86 -15.42 1.04
C PRO A 264 5.00 -15.11 2.03
N ASP A 265 6.23 -15.40 1.63
CA ASP A 265 7.42 -14.87 2.31
C ASP A 265 7.53 -13.35 2.12
N LEU A 266 8.46 -12.73 2.86
CA LEU A 266 8.62 -11.28 2.90
C LEU A 266 8.93 -10.67 1.53
N ASP A 267 9.79 -11.33 0.75
CA ASP A 267 10.20 -10.84 -0.58
C ASP A 267 9.03 -10.91 -1.57
N THR A 268 8.29 -12.02 -1.56
CA THR A 268 7.07 -12.19 -2.34
C THR A 268 6.03 -11.15 -1.97
N ALA A 269 5.80 -10.93 -0.67
CA ALA A 269 4.81 -9.96 -0.18
C ALA A 269 5.18 -8.52 -0.57
N ASN A 270 6.44 -8.14 -0.42
CA ASN A 270 6.94 -6.82 -0.81
C ASN A 270 6.80 -6.57 -2.32
N TRP A 271 7.21 -7.53 -3.14
CA TRP A 271 7.07 -7.42 -4.59
C TRP A 271 5.60 -7.28 -4.99
N GLN A 272 4.73 -8.15 -4.46
CA GLN A 272 3.30 -8.10 -4.73
C GLN A 272 2.66 -6.81 -4.24
N ALA A 273 3.10 -6.25 -3.11
CA ALA A 273 2.62 -4.95 -2.62
C ALA A 273 3.00 -3.82 -3.59
N CYS A 274 4.27 -3.71 -3.98
CA CYS A 274 4.72 -2.70 -4.95
C CYS A 274 3.98 -2.80 -6.29
N VAL A 275 3.84 -4.02 -6.82
CA VAL A 275 3.10 -4.29 -8.07
C VAL A 275 1.62 -3.95 -7.92
N ARG A 276 0.98 -4.32 -6.81
CA ARG A 276 -0.45 -4.06 -6.55
C ARG A 276 -0.73 -2.57 -6.42
N GLY A 277 0.10 -1.84 -5.68
CA GLY A 277 -0.01 -0.40 -5.54
C GLY A 277 0.08 0.32 -6.88
N LEU A 278 1.09 -0.01 -7.70
CA LEU A 278 1.24 0.55 -9.04
C LEU A 278 0.07 0.18 -9.97
N ARG A 279 -0.33 -1.10 -9.99
CA ARG A 279 -1.45 -1.59 -10.81
C ARG A 279 -2.72 -0.81 -10.49
N ASP A 280 -3.10 -0.78 -9.22
CA ASP A 280 -4.36 -0.15 -8.79
C ASP A 280 -4.31 1.37 -8.96
N TYR A 281 -3.15 2.02 -8.73
CA TYR A 281 -3.02 3.46 -8.99
C TYR A 281 -3.24 3.79 -10.47
N VAL A 282 -2.67 3.01 -11.39
CA VAL A 282 -2.85 3.21 -12.84
C VAL A 282 -4.28 2.92 -13.27
N THR A 283 -4.83 1.77 -12.86
CA THR A 283 -6.14 1.32 -13.34
C THR A 283 -7.30 2.07 -12.72
N LYS A 284 -7.28 2.37 -11.41
CA LYS A 284 -8.36 3.08 -10.72
C LYS A 284 -8.44 4.55 -11.15
N ASN A 285 -7.33 5.15 -11.57
CA ASN A 285 -7.30 6.50 -12.15
C ASN A 285 -7.52 6.52 -13.69
N GLY A 286 -7.67 5.37 -14.34
CA GLY A 286 -7.96 5.28 -15.77
C GLY A 286 -6.81 5.64 -16.70
N PHE A 287 -5.56 5.53 -16.25
CA PHE A 287 -4.40 5.73 -17.12
C PHE A 287 -4.28 4.57 -18.14
N PRO A 288 -4.02 4.86 -19.42
CA PRO A 288 -3.89 3.82 -20.45
C PRO A 288 -2.60 2.98 -20.32
N GLY A 289 -1.60 3.48 -19.60
CA GLY A 289 -0.31 2.84 -19.39
C GLY A 289 0.66 3.76 -18.66
N VAL A 290 1.94 3.38 -18.63
CA VAL A 290 3.01 4.14 -17.98
C VAL A 290 4.15 4.47 -18.94
N VAL A 291 4.89 5.51 -18.60
CA VAL A 291 6.16 5.87 -19.23
C VAL A 291 7.22 6.08 -18.15
N LEU A 292 8.45 5.64 -18.39
CA LEU A 292 9.55 5.83 -17.45
C LEU A 292 10.89 6.05 -18.17
N GLY A 293 11.79 6.76 -17.51
CA GLY A 293 13.18 6.87 -17.95
C GLY A 293 13.94 5.60 -17.58
N LEU A 294 14.48 4.88 -18.57
CA LEU A 294 15.28 3.68 -18.33
C LEU A 294 16.75 4.02 -18.49
N SER A 295 17.44 4.25 -17.37
CA SER A 295 18.82 4.75 -17.36
C SER A 295 19.88 3.67 -17.58
N GLY A 296 19.50 2.40 -17.50
CA GLY A 296 20.42 1.27 -17.35
C GLY A 296 20.85 1.05 -15.90
N GLY A 297 20.41 1.87 -14.95
CA GLY A 297 20.60 1.66 -13.52
C GLY A 297 19.50 0.81 -12.90
N ILE A 298 19.81 0.23 -11.74
CA ILE A 298 18.95 -0.76 -11.07
C ILE A 298 17.57 -0.26 -10.70
N ASP A 299 17.44 0.99 -10.24
CA ASP A 299 16.15 1.52 -9.78
C ASP A 299 15.15 1.65 -10.92
N SER A 300 15.63 2.09 -12.09
CA SER A 300 14.79 2.16 -13.29
C SER A 300 14.43 0.77 -13.84
N ALA A 301 15.34 -0.20 -13.73
CA ALA A 301 15.11 -1.57 -14.19
C ALA A 301 14.08 -2.30 -13.31
N ILE A 302 14.18 -2.20 -11.98
CA ILE A 302 13.20 -2.80 -11.07
C ILE A 302 11.82 -2.15 -11.24
N CYS A 303 11.75 -0.82 -11.42
CA CYS A 303 10.48 -0.13 -11.70
C CYS A 303 9.86 -0.60 -13.02
N ALA A 304 10.67 -0.81 -14.07
CA ALA A 304 10.20 -1.35 -15.33
C ALA A 304 9.65 -2.77 -15.17
N ALA A 305 10.36 -3.64 -14.45
CA ALA A 305 9.90 -5.00 -14.16
C ALA A 305 8.59 -5.01 -13.37
N MET A 306 8.48 -4.22 -12.30
CA MET A 306 7.23 -4.08 -11.53
C MET A 306 6.09 -3.51 -12.37
N ALA A 307 6.36 -2.55 -13.26
CA ALA A 307 5.35 -2.00 -14.17
C ALA A 307 4.82 -3.05 -15.16
N VAL A 308 5.69 -3.91 -15.68
CA VAL A 308 5.29 -5.00 -16.58
C VAL A 308 4.51 -6.06 -15.83
N ASP A 309 4.95 -6.45 -14.64
CA ASP A 309 4.21 -7.37 -13.77
C ASP A 309 2.82 -6.83 -13.38
N ALA A 310 2.71 -5.51 -13.20
CA ALA A 310 1.46 -4.82 -12.88
C ALA A 310 0.50 -4.73 -14.08
N LEU A 311 0.99 -4.35 -15.26
CA LEU A 311 0.15 -3.83 -16.34
C LEU A 311 0.20 -4.65 -17.63
N GLY A 312 1.22 -5.50 -17.80
CA GLY A 312 1.58 -6.11 -19.07
C GLY A 312 2.52 -5.22 -19.89
N ALA A 313 3.34 -5.84 -20.74
CA ALA A 313 4.39 -5.17 -21.49
C ALA A 313 3.85 -4.14 -22.51
N ASP A 314 2.64 -4.35 -23.03
CA ASP A 314 1.98 -3.46 -24.00
C ASP A 314 1.62 -2.08 -23.42
N LYS A 315 1.58 -1.96 -22.09
CA LYS A 315 1.24 -0.72 -21.36
C LYS A 315 2.45 -0.02 -20.76
N VAL A 316 3.67 -0.50 -21.03
CA VAL A 316 4.90 0.07 -20.49
C VAL A 316 5.76 0.63 -21.62
N HIS A 317 6.11 1.92 -21.51
CA HIS A 317 6.99 2.60 -22.43
C HIS A 317 8.25 3.08 -21.70
N ALA A 318 9.39 2.49 -22.03
CA ALA A 318 10.70 2.93 -21.55
C ALA A 318 11.36 3.90 -22.53
N ILE A 319 11.97 4.97 -22.00
CA ILE A 319 12.74 5.92 -22.80
C ILE A 319 14.15 6.04 -22.23
N MET A 320 15.16 5.75 -23.05
CA MET A 320 16.55 6.06 -22.73
C MET A 320 16.85 7.51 -23.12
N LEU A 321 17.38 8.29 -22.17
CA LEU A 321 17.59 9.73 -22.29
C LEU A 321 19.09 10.07 -22.14
N PRO A 322 19.94 9.67 -23.10
CA PRO A 322 21.38 9.75 -22.96
C PRO A 322 21.90 11.18 -23.09
N TYR A 323 23.02 11.44 -22.43
CA TYR A 323 23.84 12.63 -22.62
C TYR A 323 25.32 12.24 -22.84
N ARG A 324 26.23 13.21 -22.88
CA ARG A 324 27.66 13.03 -23.17
C ARG A 324 28.39 12.10 -22.19
N TYR A 325 27.91 12.03 -20.95
CA TYR A 325 28.51 11.22 -19.88
C TYR A 325 27.86 9.84 -19.73
N THR A 326 26.80 9.55 -20.49
CA THR A 326 26.13 8.26 -20.44
C THR A 326 27.00 7.19 -21.06
N SER A 327 27.28 6.11 -20.32
CA SER A 327 28.16 5.05 -20.79
C SER A 327 27.51 4.18 -21.87
N GLU A 328 28.32 3.61 -22.77
CA GLU A 328 27.83 2.60 -23.74
C GLU A 328 27.23 1.38 -23.03
N GLU A 329 27.78 1.05 -21.85
CA GLU A 329 27.29 -0.01 -20.99
C GLU A 329 25.88 0.28 -20.48
N SER A 330 25.61 1.47 -19.93
CA SER A 330 24.27 1.86 -19.49
C SER A 330 23.24 1.87 -20.63
N ILE A 331 23.63 2.28 -21.85
CA ILE A 331 22.78 2.21 -23.05
C ILE A 331 22.44 0.75 -23.40
N LYS A 332 23.46 -0.12 -23.37
CA LYS A 332 23.30 -1.54 -23.66
C LYS A 332 22.41 -2.23 -22.62
N ASP A 333 22.69 -2.01 -21.33
CA ASP A 333 21.94 -2.56 -20.21
C ASP A 333 20.45 -2.18 -20.28
N ALA A 334 20.15 -0.91 -20.56
CA ALA A 334 18.77 -0.44 -20.73
C ALA A 334 18.06 -1.15 -21.89
N ALA A 335 18.73 -1.30 -23.04
CA ALA A 335 18.17 -2.00 -24.19
C ALA A 335 17.95 -3.49 -23.93
N GLU A 336 18.88 -4.16 -23.25
CA GLU A 336 18.77 -5.58 -22.88
C GLU A 336 17.64 -5.81 -21.87
N CYS A 337 17.52 -4.95 -20.86
CA CYS A 337 16.42 -4.97 -19.90
C CYS A 337 15.07 -4.78 -20.60
N ALA A 338 14.96 -3.78 -21.48
CA ALA A 338 13.71 -3.54 -22.22
C ALA A 338 13.34 -4.70 -23.15
N ALA A 339 14.33 -5.32 -23.79
CA ALA A 339 14.13 -6.50 -24.64
C ALA A 339 13.67 -7.71 -23.82
N ALA A 340 14.30 -7.98 -22.66
CA ALA A 340 13.92 -9.08 -21.78
C ALA A 340 12.49 -8.93 -21.24
N LEU A 341 12.09 -7.69 -20.94
CA LEU A 341 10.72 -7.35 -20.51
C LEU A 341 9.69 -7.30 -21.65
N GLY A 342 10.14 -7.26 -22.91
CA GLY A 342 9.26 -7.15 -24.09
C GLY A 342 8.55 -5.81 -24.22
N ILE A 343 9.11 -4.73 -23.67
CA ILE A 343 8.48 -3.41 -23.62
C ILE A 343 8.89 -2.51 -24.79
N ARG A 344 8.06 -1.51 -25.08
CA ARG A 344 8.44 -0.45 -26.02
C ARG A 344 9.63 0.33 -25.46
N TYR A 345 10.66 0.49 -26.28
CA TYR A 345 11.89 1.20 -25.93
C TYR A 345 12.26 2.21 -27.02
N ASP A 346 12.30 3.49 -26.64
CA ASP A 346 12.73 4.59 -27.51
C ASP A 346 13.97 5.28 -26.92
N THR A 347 14.79 5.91 -27.76
CA THR A 347 15.95 6.71 -27.29
C THR A 347 15.78 8.16 -27.71
N VAL A 348 15.89 9.08 -26.75
CA VAL A 348 15.77 10.53 -26.98
C VAL A 348 16.95 11.25 -26.32
N PRO A 349 18.03 11.56 -27.05
CA PRO A 349 19.17 12.29 -26.50
C PRO A 349 18.77 13.66 -25.94
N ILE A 350 19.37 14.06 -24.82
CA ILE A 350 19.02 15.33 -24.14
C ILE A 350 19.99 16.47 -24.44
N GLU A 351 20.95 16.25 -25.34
CA GLU A 351 22.02 17.21 -25.59
C GLU A 351 21.51 18.56 -26.08
N GLU A 352 20.61 18.59 -27.05
CA GLU A 352 20.05 19.83 -27.58
C GLU A 352 19.28 20.65 -26.52
N PRO A 353 18.34 20.06 -25.76
CA PRO A 353 17.71 20.77 -24.64
C PRO A 353 18.70 21.32 -23.62
N VAL A 354 19.69 20.53 -23.21
CA VAL A 354 20.70 20.94 -22.22
C VAL A 354 21.54 22.10 -22.75
N LEU A 355 22.04 22.02 -23.98
CA LEU A 355 22.79 23.10 -24.63
C LEU A 355 21.93 24.36 -24.79
N GLY A 356 20.65 24.21 -25.10
CA GLY A 356 19.71 25.33 -25.13
C GLY A 356 19.68 26.10 -23.81
N PHE A 357 19.56 25.40 -22.68
CA PHE A 357 19.61 26.03 -21.35
C PHE A 357 20.96 26.66 -21.06
N THR A 358 22.06 25.93 -21.31
CA THR A 358 23.42 26.45 -21.09
C THR A 358 23.68 27.74 -21.88
N ASN A 359 23.23 27.80 -23.14
CA ASN A 359 23.41 28.97 -23.99
C ASN A 359 22.62 30.18 -23.51
N VAL A 360 21.37 30.00 -23.06
CA VAL A 360 20.53 31.11 -22.56
C VAL A 360 21.05 31.62 -21.20
N LEU A 361 21.68 30.76 -20.40
CA LEU A 361 22.23 31.09 -19.08
C LEU A 361 23.68 31.58 -19.14
N SER A 362 24.33 31.61 -20.31
CA SER A 362 25.78 31.85 -20.43
C SER A 362 26.22 33.16 -19.80
N ASP A 363 25.48 34.24 -20.06
CA ASP A 363 25.82 35.58 -19.55
C ASP A 363 25.57 35.68 -18.04
N LEU A 364 24.55 34.99 -17.52
CA LEU A 364 24.26 34.93 -16.09
C LEU A 364 25.32 34.12 -15.32
N PHE A 365 25.90 33.10 -15.94
CA PHE A 365 26.90 32.22 -15.35
C PHE A 365 28.33 32.65 -15.70
N ALA A 366 28.52 33.80 -16.35
CA ALA A 366 29.84 34.27 -16.75
C ALA A 366 30.78 34.41 -15.53
N GLY A 367 31.90 33.68 -15.56
CA GLY A 367 32.90 33.70 -14.50
C GLY A 367 32.66 32.73 -13.33
N THR A 368 31.60 31.92 -13.36
CA THR A 368 31.40 30.83 -12.40
C THR A 368 32.10 29.54 -12.88
N LYS A 369 32.19 28.55 -11.98
CA LYS A 369 32.62 27.18 -12.32
C LYS A 369 31.39 26.29 -12.39
N SER A 370 31.44 25.26 -13.23
CA SER A 370 30.39 24.25 -13.27
C SER A 370 30.30 23.50 -11.93
N ASP A 371 29.07 23.25 -11.49
CA ASP A 371 28.73 22.55 -10.26
C ASP A 371 27.44 21.72 -10.43
N THR A 372 26.78 21.36 -9.33
CA THR A 372 25.50 20.63 -9.33
C THR A 372 24.40 21.30 -10.18
N THR A 373 24.54 22.58 -10.52
CA THR A 373 23.62 23.32 -11.39
C THR A 373 23.53 22.69 -12.78
N GLU A 374 24.66 22.43 -13.44
CA GLU A 374 24.67 21.83 -14.78
C GLU A 374 24.22 20.36 -14.76
N GLU A 375 24.57 19.61 -13.70
CA GLU A 375 24.07 18.25 -13.46
C GLU A 375 22.54 18.25 -13.33
N ASN A 376 21.99 19.19 -12.55
CA ASN A 376 20.55 19.33 -12.37
C ASN A 376 19.82 19.76 -13.67
N LEU A 377 20.46 20.51 -14.58
CA LEU A 377 19.87 20.84 -15.88
C LEU A 377 19.63 19.58 -16.72
N GLN A 378 20.55 18.61 -16.67
CA GLN A 378 20.39 17.32 -17.35
C GLN A 378 19.18 16.55 -16.79
N SER A 379 19.09 16.42 -15.47
CA SER A 379 17.97 15.73 -14.81
C SER A 379 16.62 16.40 -15.13
N ARG A 380 16.55 17.75 -15.11
CA ARG A 380 15.35 18.50 -15.48
C ARG A 380 14.96 18.33 -16.95
N ALA A 381 15.93 18.30 -17.87
CA ALA A 381 15.65 18.05 -19.28
C ALA A 381 15.00 16.67 -19.49
N ARG A 382 15.51 15.62 -18.81
CA ARG A 382 14.89 14.28 -18.81
C ARG A 382 13.45 14.32 -18.31
N GLY A 383 13.23 14.96 -17.16
CA GLY A 383 11.90 15.12 -16.57
C GLY A 383 10.92 15.82 -17.51
N VAL A 384 11.33 16.91 -18.18
CA VAL A 384 10.48 17.63 -19.14
C VAL A 384 10.10 16.76 -20.33
N ILE A 385 11.03 15.96 -20.86
CA ILE A 385 10.76 15.07 -21.99
C ILE A 385 9.75 13.98 -21.60
N LEU A 386 9.95 13.32 -20.45
CA LEU A 386 9.02 12.29 -19.96
C LEU A 386 7.62 12.87 -19.73
N MET A 387 7.52 14.05 -19.13
CA MET A 387 6.24 14.74 -18.94
C MET A 387 5.60 15.14 -20.27
N ALA A 388 6.38 15.57 -21.27
CA ALA A 388 5.86 15.89 -22.59
C ALA A 388 5.28 14.65 -23.30
N VAL A 389 5.94 13.50 -23.19
CA VAL A 389 5.45 12.22 -23.70
C VAL A 389 4.17 11.81 -22.97
N SER A 390 4.15 11.91 -21.64
CA SER A 390 2.97 11.68 -20.81
C SER A 390 1.80 12.56 -21.25
N ASN A 391 2.00 13.87 -21.43
CA ASN A 391 0.96 14.78 -21.88
C ASN A 391 0.46 14.46 -23.30
N LYS A 392 1.32 13.94 -24.18
CA LYS A 392 0.95 13.62 -25.55
C LYS A 392 0.11 12.35 -25.65
N PHE A 393 0.43 11.32 -24.85
CA PHE A 393 -0.13 9.98 -24.99
C PHE A 393 -1.00 9.54 -23.79
N GLY A 394 -1.08 10.36 -22.74
CA GLY A 394 -1.87 10.08 -21.54
C GLY A 394 -1.25 9.07 -20.57
N HIS A 395 -0.04 8.54 -20.84
CA HIS A 395 0.64 7.61 -19.94
C HIS A 395 1.04 8.32 -18.64
N MET A 396 1.00 7.63 -17.51
CA MET A 396 1.52 8.15 -16.24
C MET A 396 3.04 8.02 -16.19
N VAL A 397 3.75 9.08 -15.80
CA VAL A 397 5.21 8.97 -15.57
C VAL A 397 5.47 8.24 -14.25
N VAL A 398 6.24 7.15 -14.30
CA VAL A 398 6.74 6.46 -13.11
C VAL A 398 8.11 7.02 -12.75
N THR A 399 8.26 7.43 -11.48
CA THR A 399 9.58 7.83 -10.94
C THR A 399 10.30 6.64 -10.33
N THR A 400 11.62 6.73 -10.22
CA THR A 400 12.50 5.59 -9.86
C THR A 400 13.38 5.88 -8.65
N GLY A 401 13.07 6.91 -7.86
CA GLY A 401 13.86 7.23 -6.67
C GLY A 401 13.56 6.28 -5.51
N ASN A 402 14.58 5.68 -4.91
CA ASN A 402 14.41 4.77 -3.76
C ASN A 402 14.37 5.53 -2.41
N LYS A 403 14.05 4.81 -1.33
CA LYS A 403 13.94 5.38 0.03
C LYS A 403 15.25 5.98 0.52
N SER A 404 16.39 5.40 0.17
CA SER A 404 17.72 5.91 0.54
C SER A 404 17.97 7.29 -0.09
N GLU A 405 17.77 7.41 -1.40
CA GLU A 405 17.91 8.67 -2.15
C GLU A 405 16.95 9.75 -1.63
N MET A 406 15.68 9.41 -1.42
CA MET A 406 14.69 10.34 -0.87
C MET A 406 15.03 10.75 0.57
N SER A 407 15.62 9.86 1.36
CA SER A 407 16.06 10.15 2.72
C SER A 407 17.13 11.23 2.73
N VAL A 408 18.22 11.05 1.99
CA VAL A 408 19.34 12.01 2.01
C VAL A 408 19.22 13.14 0.98
N GLY A 409 18.12 13.16 0.21
CA GLY A 409 17.85 14.17 -0.80
C GLY A 409 18.78 14.08 -2.02
N TYR A 410 19.27 12.89 -2.32
CA TYR A 410 20.08 12.57 -3.51
C TYR A 410 19.17 12.47 -4.74
N ALA A 411 18.55 13.61 -5.07
CA ALA A 411 17.50 13.74 -6.08
C ALA A 411 17.42 15.17 -6.59
N THR A 412 17.03 15.36 -7.84
CA THR A 412 16.81 16.68 -8.44
C THR A 412 15.32 16.99 -8.47
N LEU A 413 14.91 18.02 -7.72
CA LEU A 413 13.57 18.59 -7.86
C LEU A 413 13.31 19.01 -9.30
N TYR A 414 12.17 18.55 -9.80
CA TYR A 414 11.69 18.74 -11.16
C TYR A 414 12.55 18.04 -12.24
N GLY A 415 13.38 17.08 -11.83
CA GLY A 415 14.15 16.19 -12.69
C GLY A 415 13.68 14.75 -12.53
N ASP A 416 14.50 13.91 -11.90
CA ASP A 416 14.19 12.51 -11.54
C ASP A 416 12.97 12.36 -10.63
N MET A 417 12.59 13.42 -9.91
CA MET A 417 11.35 13.47 -9.11
C MET A 417 10.09 13.76 -9.93
N ASN A 418 10.18 14.04 -11.24
CA ASN A 418 9.01 14.30 -12.07
C ASN A 418 8.25 13.00 -12.37
N GLY A 419 7.09 12.84 -11.74
CA GLY A 419 6.11 11.86 -12.19
C GLY A 419 4.88 11.79 -11.31
N GLY A 420 4.02 10.81 -11.61
CA GLY A 420 2.74 10.63 -10.93
C GLY A 420 2.78 9.62 -9.79
N TYR A 421 3.67 8.63 -9.86
CA TYR A 421 3.73 7.56 -8.87
C TYR A 421 5.11 6.88 -8.80
N ASN A 422 5.41 6.22 -7.69
CA ASN A 422 6.68 5.51 -7.47
C ASN A 422 6.46 4.17 -6.75
N PRO A 423 6.66 3.02 -7.43
CA PRO A 423 6.47 1.70 -6.82
C PRO A 423 7.53 1.35 -5.77
N ILE A 424 8.70 2.00 -5.77
CA ILE A 424 9.84 1.68 -4.90
C ILE A 424 10.17 2.81 -3.91
N LYS A 425 9.27 3.80 -3.76
CA LYS A 425 9.48 4.97 -2.90
C LYS A 425 9.92 4.62 -1.48
N ASP A 426 9.42 3.49 -0.98
CA ASP A 426 9.61 3.03 0.40
C ASP A 426 10.51 1.78 0.49
N LEU A 427 11.29 1.49 -0.56
CA LEU A 427 12.36 0.48 -0.55
C LEU A 427 13.72 1.15 -0.39
N TYR A 428 14.52 0.69 0.56
CA TYR A 428 15.93 1.08 0.66
C TYR A 428 16.73 0.52 -0.52
N LYS A 429 17.88 1.13 -0.85
CA LYS A 429 18.71 0.73 -1.99
C LYS A 429 19.16 -0.73 -1.88
N THR A 430 19.57 -1.16 -0.69
CA THR A 430 19.90 -2.56 -0.39
C THR A 430 18.74 -3.52 -0.72
N GLN A 431 17.50 -3.13 -0.41
CA GLN A 431 16.31 -3.91 -0.77
C GLN A 431 16.02 -3.88 -2.27
N VAL A 432 16.32 -2.78 -2.97
CA VAL A 432 16.21 -2.70 -4.43
C VAL A 432 17.14 -3.71 -5.10
N TYR A 433 18.41 -3.80 -4.67
CA TYR A 433 19.35 -4.81 -5.16
C TYR A 433 18.85 -6.24 -4.90
N HIS A 434 18.44 -6.51 -3.66
CA HIS A 434 17.93 -7.81 -3.26
C HIS A 434 16.69 -8.23 -4.06
N LEU A 435 15.68 -7.36 -4.17
CA LEU A 435 14.43 -7.69 -4.88
C LEU A 435 14.61 -7.79 -6.40
N ALA A 436 15.53 -7.03 -6.99
CA ALA A 436 15.84 -7.14 -8.41
C ALA A 436 16.45 -8.53 -8.73
N ASP A 437 17.40 -9.00 -7.93
CA ASP A 437 17.97 -10.34 -8.07
C ASP A 437 16.94 -11.43 -7.77
N TRP A 438 16.17 -11.26 -6.69
CA TRP A 438 15.09 -12.15 -6.33
C TRP A 438 14.07 -12.29 -7.47
N ARG A 439 13.70 -11.20 -8.15
CA ARG A 439 12.72 -11.23 -9.27
C ARG A 439 13.22 -12.00 -10.48
N ASN A 440 14.52 -12.04 -10.74
CA ASN A 440 15.06 -12.87 -11.83
C ASN A 440 14.89 -14.38 -11.56
N HIS A 441 14.83 -14.76 -10.28
CA HIS A 441 14.69 -16.15 -9.86
C HIS A 441 13.25 -16.52 -9.49
N ASN A 442 12.38 -15.55 -9.26
CA ASN A 442 11.02 -15.74 -8.76
C ASN A 442 10.01 -14.94 -9.56
N ARG A 443 8.89 -15.56 -9.92
CA ARG A 443 7.73 -14.89 -10.51
C ARG A 443 6.50 -15.27 -9.69
N PRO A 444 6.04 -14.40 -8.77
CA PRO A 444 4.83 -14.68 -8.00
C PRO A 444 3.61 -14.90 -8.88
N ASP A 445 2.61 -15.58 -8.32
CA ASP A 445 1.32 -15.74 -8.98
C ASP A 445 0.66 -14.39 -9.29
N GLY A 446 0.03 -14.29 -10.46
CA GLY A 446 -0.67 -13.07 -10.90
C GLY A 446 0.24 -11.96 -11.46
N MET A 447 1.54 -12.23 -11.65
CA MET A 447 2.46 -11.33 -12.35
C MET A 447 2.32 -11.45 -13.87
N LEU A 448 2.15 -10.33 -14.57
CA LEU A 448 1.96 -10.29 -16.02
C LEU A 448 3.27 -10.31 -16.83
N GLY A 449 4.41 -10.08 -16.18
CA GLY A 449 5.71 -10.07 -16.85
C GLY A 449 6.28 -11.45 -17.14
N PRO A 450 7.34 -11.50 -17.96
CA PRO A 450 7.97 -12.75 -18.35
C PRO A 450 8.66 -13.46 -17.18
N GLU A 451 8.87 -14.77 -17.35
CA GLU A 451 9.72 -15.59 -16.47
C GLU A 451 11.20 -15.43 -16.83
N GLY A 452 12.07 -15.77 -15.87
CA GLY A 452 13.52 -15.76 -16.04
C GLY A 452 14.16 -14.40 -15.75
N GLU A 453 15.37 -14.22 -16.29
CA GLU A 453 16.15 -13.00 -16.12
C GLU A 453 15.54 -11.85 -16.92
N VAL A 454 14.89 -10.93 -16.21
CA VAL A 454 14.23 -9.74 -16.77
C VAL A 454 15.01 -8.45 -16.47
N ILE A 455 15.84 -8.47 -15.43
CA ILE A 455 16.79 -7.41 -15.08
C ILE A 455 18.19 -7.97 -15.31
N PRO A 456 18.94 -7.51 -16.33
CA PRO A 456 20.26 -8.04 -16.63
C PRO A 456 21.19 -8.06 -15.42
N THR A 457 21.89 -9.17 -15.21
CA THR A 457 22.80 -9.37 -14.06
C THR A 457 23.86 -8.27 -13.95
N ASN A 458 24.26 -7.68 -15.07
CA ASN A 458 25.19 -6.55 -15.10
C ASN A 458 24.64 -5.31 -14.36
N ILE A 459 23.33 -5.03 -14.49
CA ILE A 459 22.65 -3.93 -13.79
C ILE A 459 22.67 -4.14 -12.27
N ILE A 460 22.58 -5.40 -11.82
CA ILE A 460 22.55 -5.77 -10.40
C ILE A 460 23.94 -5.72 -9.77
N THR A 461 24.99 -6.07 -10.53
CA THR A 461 26.34 -6.21 -9.98
C THR A 461 27.22 -4.98 -10.16
N LYS A 462 26.84 -4.04 -11.04
CA LYS A 462 27.63 -2.83 -11.28
C LYS A 462 27.49 -1.80 -10.15
N VAL A 463 28.52 -0.95 -10.06
CA VAL A 463 28.59 0.14 -9.08
C VAL A 463 27.51 1.19 -9.40
N PRO A 464 26.74 1.66 -8.40
CA PRO A 464 25.68 2.64 -8.62
C PRO A 464 26.23 4.02 -9.00
N THR A 465 25.59 4.66 -9.97
CA THR A 465 25.97 5.96 -10.51
C THR A 465 24.79 6.68 -11.17
N ALA A 466 24.75 8.02 -11.03
CA ALA A 466 23.81 8.90 -11.72
C ALA A 466 24.28 9.37 -13.12
N GLU A 467 25.54 9.11 -13.51
CA GLU A 467 26.15 9.50 -14.80
C GLU A 467 25.89 10.97 -15.23
N LEU A 468 25.93 11.92 -14.30
CA LEU A 468 25.75 13.35 -14.56
C LEU A 468 27.06 14.10 -14.85
N ARG A 469 28.20 13.48 -14.53
CA ARG A 469 29.56 13.93 -14.85
C ARG A 469 30.52 12.75 -15.04
N GLU A 470 31.71 13.00 -15.60
CA GLU A 470 32.72 11.96 -15.84
C GLU A 470 33.11 11.21 -14.55
N ASN A 471 33.14 9.87 -14.65
CA ASN A 471 33.55 8.93 -13.61
C ASN A 471 32.80 9.09 -12.27
N GLN A 472 31.56 9.55 -12.28
CA GLN A 472 30.74 9.71 -11.08
C GLN A 472 30.36 8.36 -10.46
N THR A 473 30.46 8.26 -9.14
CA THR A 473 29.80 7.21 -8.36
C THR A 473 29.00 7.82 -7.22
N ASP A 474 27.98 7.12 -6.73
CA ASP A 474 27.18 7.62 -5.59
C ASP A 474 28.03 7.74 -4.31
N GLN A 475 29.06 6.89 -4.19
CA GLN A 475 30.02 6.89 -3.09
C GLN A 475 30.91 8.14 -3.05
N ASP A 476 30.93 8.96 -4.11
CA ASP A 476 31.62 10.26 -4.10
C ASP A 476 31.00 11.22 -3.08
N SER A 477 29.73 10.99 -2.69
CA SER A 477 28.97 11.89 -1.81
C SER A 477 28.36 11.18 -0.59
N LEU A 478 28.02 9.89 -0.74
CA LEU A 478 27.35 9.07 0.26
C LEU A 478 28.27 7.96 0.80
N PRO A 479 28.06 7.47 2.04
CA PRO A 479 28.67 6.22 2.46
C PRO A 479 28.13 5.04 1.62
N PRO A 480 28.77 3.85 1.69
CA PRO A 480 28.20 2.62 1.14
C PRO A 480 26.75 2.40 1.59
N TYR A 481 25.91 1.88 0.69
CA TYR A 481 24.47 1.80 0.91
C TYR A 481 24.06 0.87 2.06
N ASP A 482 24.80 -0.20 2.31
CA ASP A 482 24.59 -1.08 3.48
C ASP A 482 24.75 -0.31 4.81
N VAL A 483 25.77 0.54 4.89
CA VAL A 483 25.98 1.42 6.05
C VAL A 483 24.95 2.55 6.09
N LEU A 484 24.65 3.17 4.95
CA LEU A 484 23.67 4.26 4.84
C LEU A 484 22.28 3.80 5.29
N ASP A 485 21.83 2.67 4.75
CA ASP A 485 20.48 2.15 4.95
C ASP A 485 20.28 1.68 6.39
N ASP A 486 21.28 1.09 7.05
CA ASP A 486 21.18 0.73 8.48
C ASP A 486 21.07 1.98 9.37
N ILE A 487 21.88 3.03 9.12
CA ILE A 487 21.75 4.31 9.85
C ILE A 487 20.38 4.94 9.61
N LEU A 488 19.90 4.94 8.36
CA LEU A 488 18.60 5.49 8.02
C LEU A 488 17.46 4.69 8.66
N ASN A 489 17.56 3.36 8.71
CA ASN A 489 16.59 2.52 9.40
C ASN A 489 16.50 2.91 10.89
N CYS A 490 17.63 3.06 11.56
CA CYS A 490 17.65 3.49 12.96
C CYS A 490 17.07 4.91 13.16
N LEU A 491 17.40 5.86 12.28
CA LEU A 491 16.91 7.25 12.38
C LEU A 491 15.42 7.41 12.01
N VAL A 492 14.92 6.58 11.10
CA VAL A 492 13.58 6.78 10.48
C VAL A 492 12.56 5.79 11.03
N GLU A 493 12.87 4.49 11.03
CA GLU A 493 11.94 3.44 11.48
C GLU A 493 11.93 3.32 13.00
N GLU A 494 13.12 3.32 13.62
CA GLU A 494 13.30 3.05 15.05
C GLU A 494 13.31 4.32 15.92
N GLU A 495 13.44 5.51 15.31
CA GLU A 495 13.60 6.81 16.00
C GLU A 495 14.72 6.84 17.06
N MET A 496 15.82 6.14 16.79
CA MET A 496 16.98 6.12 17.69
C MET A 496 17.70 7.48 17.74
N SER A 497 18.20 7.81 18.93
CA SER A 497 19.14 8.90 19.17
C SER A 497 20.54 8.58 18.63
N VAL A 498 21.37 9.62 18.46
CA VAL A 498 22.76 9.47 17.98
C VAL A 498 23.55 8.51 18.86
N ASN A 499 23.40 8.58 20.18
CA ASN A 499 24.09 7.66 21.11
C ASN A 499 23.64 6.21 20.98
N GLU A 500 22.37 5.96 20.71
CA GLU A 500 21.86 4.60 20.48
C GLU A 500 22.42 4.01 19.19
N ILE A 501 22.54 4.82 18.13
CA ILE A 501 23.14 4.40 16.85
C ILE A 501 24.65 4.20 17.00
N GLU A 502 25.34 5.07 17.75
CA GLU A 502 26.76 4.93 18.07
C GLU A 502 27.02 3.63 18.85
N ALA A 503 26.15 3.28 19.80
CA ALA A 503 26.22 2.03 20.55
C ALA A 503 26.03 0.77 19.68
N ARG A 504 25.39 0.90 18.50
CA ARG A 504 25.30 -0.17 17.49
C ARG A 504 26.58 -0.33 16.66
N GLY A 505 27.55 0.58 16.79
CA GLY A 505 28.88 0.48 16.18
C GLY A 505 29.13 1.42 15.00
N HIS A 506 28.23 2.37 14.72
CA HIS A 506 28.44 3.38 13.68
C HIS A 506 29.28 4.56 14.17
N ASP A 507 30.10 5.12 13.27
CA ASP A 507 30.89 6.31 13.57
C ASP A 507 30.01 7.54 13.79
N LYS A 508 30.23 8.25 14.90
CA LYS A 508 29.42 9.42 15.29
C LYS A 508 29.43 10.54 14.24
N ALA A 509 30.56 10.79 13.58
CA ALA A 509 30.63 11.82 12.55
C ALA A 509 29.81 11.42 11.31
N LEU A 510 29.81 10.14 10.96
CA LEU A 510 28.98 9.60 9.89
C LEU A 510 27.48 9.70 10.22
N ILE A 511 27.06 9.33 11.43
CA ILE A 511 25.66 9.45 11.88
C ILE A 511 25.20 10.90 11.74
N HIS A 512 25.97 11.87 12.24
CA HIS A 512 25.63 13.29 12.12
C HIS A 512 25.58 13.77 10.66
N LYS A 513 26.44 13.25 9.78
CA LYS A 513 26.40 13.56 8.34
C LYS A 513 25.08 13.07 7.73
N VAL A 514 24.69 11.82 7.99
CA VAL A 514 23.44 11.23 7.47
C VAL A 514 22.22 11.93 8.05
N GLU A 515 22.18 12.19 9.36
CA GLU A 515 21.11 12.94 10.03
C GLU A 515 20.96 14.35 9.43
N HIS A 516 22.08 15.04 9.18
CA HIS A 516 22.05 16.35 8.55
C HIS A 516 21.41 16.30 7.15
N LEU A 517 21.86 15.36 6.30
CA LEU A 517 21.30 15.15 4.96
C LEU A 517 19.81 14.81 5.02
N LEU A 518 19.42 13.93 5.94
CA LEU A 518 18.04 13.56 6.18
C LEU A 518 17.17 14.79 6.45
N TYR A 519 17.60 15.68 7.34
CA TYR A 519 16.81 16.84 7.73
C TYR A 519 16.77 17.94 6.66
N ILE A 520 17.87 18.21 5.95
CA ILE A 520 17.85 19.26 4.90
C ILE A 520 17.05 18.82 3.65
N ALA A 521 16.84 17.51 3.46
CA ALA A 521 16.09 16.97 2.34
C ALA A 521 14.56 17.04 2.50
N GLU A 522 14.04 17.50 3.65
CA GLU A 522 12.60 17.52 3.94
C GLU A 522 11.78 18.28 2.89
N TYR A 523 12.27 19.44 2.42
CA TYR A 523 11.56 20.24 1.41
C TYR A 523 11.45 19.53 0.04
N LYS A 524 12.39 18.63 -0.28
CA LYS A 524 12.31 17.80 -1.49
C LYS A 524 11.26 16.72 -1.31
N ARG A 525 11.32 15.96 -0.20
CA ARG A 525 10.37 14.87 0.08
C ARG A 525 8.91 15.32 0.12
N ARG A 526 8.64 16.53 0.62
CA ARG A 526 7.30 17.14 0.61
C ARG A 526 6.71 17.36 -0.79
N GLN A 527 7.54 17.30 -1.83
CA GLN A 527 7.15 17.43 -3.24
C GLN A 527 7.37 16.14 -4.03
N ALA A 528 7.81 15.05 -3.38
CA ALA A 528 7.95 13.76 -4.02
C ALA A 528 6.56 13.22 -4.40
N PRO A 529 6.43 12.50 -5.52
CA PRO A 529 5.18 11.84 -5.87
C PRO A 529 4.76 10.83 -4.79
N PRO A 530 3.46 10.48 -4.71
CA PRO A 530 3.02 9.36 -3.90
C PRO A 530 3.68 8.06 -4.39
N GLY A 531 3.77 7.08 -3.51
CA GLY A 531 4.35 5.78 -3.82
C GLY A 531 3.97 4.74 -2.79
N VAL A 532 4.26 3.48 -3.11
CA VAL A 532 3.84 2.36 -2.26
C VAL A 532 4.58 2.39 -0.93
N LYS A 533 3.82 2.37 0.17
CA LYS A 533 4.32 2.13 1.53
C LYS A 533 4.42 0.62 1.76
N ILE A 534 5.58 0.18 2.24
CA ILE A 534 5.82 -1.20 2.65
C ILE A 534 6.46 -1.30 4.03
N THR A 535 7.05 -0.21 4.56
CA THR A 535 7.65 -0.15 5.90
C THR A 535 6.65 0.35 6.95
N SER A 536 7.03 0.28 8.22
CA SER A 536 6.24 0.84 9.32
C SER A 536 6.10 2.36 9.23
N ARG A 537 7.15 3.08 8.79
CA ARG A 537 7.17 4.55 8.71
C ARG A 537 7.61 5.04 7.34
N ASN A 538 6.64 5.52 6.55
CA ASN A 538 6.95 6.16 5.28
C ASN A 538 7.27 7.66 5.43
N PHE A 539 7.88 8.24 4.39
CA PHE A 539 8.02 9.69 4.27
C PHE A 539 6.73 10.35 3.79
N GLY A 540 5.71 10.32 4.65
CA GLY A 540 4.38 10.83 4.38
C GLY A 540 3.60 11.11 5.67
N LYS A 541 2.42 10.49 5.80
CA LYS A 541 1.54 10.67 6.97
C LYS A 541 2.15 10.12 8.27
N ASP A 542 3.00 9.09 8.18
CA ASP A 542 3.69 8.48 9.33
C ASP A 542 4.72 9.40 9.96
N ARG A 543 5.43 10.18 9.14
CA ARG A 543 6.58 10.98 9.58
C ARG A 543 6.43 12.45 9.17
N ARG A 544 5.75 13.23 10.02
CA ARG A 544 5.40 14.64 9.78
C ARG A 544 6.48 15.59 10.32
N TYR A 545 7.53 15.88 9.54
CA TYR A 545 8.63 16.75 9.98
C TYR A 545 8.52 18.20 9.47
N PRO A 546 8.93 19.22 10.25
CA PRO A 546 8.96 20.60 9.76
C PRO A 546 10.10 20.81 8.75
N ILE A 547 9.81 21.53 7.67
CA ILE A 547 10.84 21.97 6.70
C ILE A 547 11.81 22.95 7.38
N THR A 548 11.27 23.97 8.04
CA THR A 548 12.05 24.96 8.79
C THR A 548 12.45 24.37 10.14
N ASN A 549 13.58 23.65 10.17
CA ASN A 549 14.03 22.92 11.34
C ASN A 549 15.52 23.15 11.65
N ARG A 550 15.82 23.60 12.88
CA ARG A 550 17.20 23.76 13.39
C ARG A 550 17.60 22.70 14.43
N PHE A 551 16.68 21.82 14.82
CA PHE A 551 17.00 20.72 15.74
C PHE A 551 18.04 19.80 15.10
N ARG A 552 19.06 19.42 15.87
CA ARG A 552 20.05 18.40 15.55
C ARG A 552 20.30 17.65 16.83
N ASP A 553 20.19 16.33 16.82
CA ASP A 553 20.57 15.55 17.97
C ASP A 553 22.09 15.66 18.14
N ARG A 554 22.51 16.04 19.35
CA ARG A 554 23.92 16.23 19.75
C ARG A 554 24.27 15.38 20.96
N SER A 555 23.44 14.37 21.25
CA SER A 555 23.63 13.44 22.34
C SER A 555 24.98 12.75 22.29
#